data_AF-A0A7V9EHJ5-F1
#
_entry.id   AF-A0A7V9EHJ5-F1
#
_cell.length_a   1.000
_cell.length_b   1.000
_cell.length_c   1.000
_cell.angle_alpha   90.00
_cell.angle_beta   90.00
_cell.angle_gamma   90.00
#
_symmetry.space_group_name_H-M   'P 1'
#
loop_
_entity.id
_entity.type
_entity.pdbx_description
1 polymer ?
#
loop_
_entity_poly.entity_id
_entity_poly.type
_entity_poly.pdbx_seq_one_letter_code
_entity_poly.pdbx_strand_id
1 'polypeptide(L)' 'VLSRFQLLEHCWDYAYENRSNVVDVYIRYLREKIDRPFERASIETVRGAGYRLRKDAG' A
#
# COMPACT_ATOMS: atom_id res chain seq x y z
N VAL A 1 2.89 8.30 7.12
CA VAL A 1 1.90 7.21 6.87
C VAL A 1 0.92 7.79 5.87
N LEU A 2 0.55 7.05 4.83
CA LEU A 2 -0.48 7.43 3.87
C LEU A 2 -1.76 6.63 4.16
N SER A 3 -2.90 7.30 4.21
CA SER A 3 -4.18 6.64 4.37
C SER A 3 -4.61 5.93 3.08
N ARG A 4 -5.57 5.00 3.20
CA ARG A 4 -6.16 4.35 2.01
C ARG A 4 -6.77 5.38 1.06
N PHE A 5 -7.43 6.39 1.61
CA PHE A 5 -8.03 7.47 0.84
C PHE A 5 -6.97 8.29 0.08
N GLN A 6 -5.86 8.66 0.74
CA GLN A 6 -4.76 9.37 0.08
C GLN A 6 -4.13 8.52 -1.04
N LEU A 7 -3.93 7.22 -0.81
CA LEU A 7 -3.42 6.32 -1.85
C LEU A 7 -4.40 6.19 -3.02
N LEU A 8 -5.71 6.19 -2.77
CA LEU A 8 -6.72 6.20 -3.81
C LEU A 8 -6.64 7.49 -4.64
N GLU A 9 -6.69 8.66 -4.00
CA GLU A 9 -6.65 9.96 -4.70
C GLU A 9 -5.36 10.17 -5.51
N HIS A 10 -4.22 9.66 -5.04
CA HIS A 10 -2.94 9.86 -5.73
C HIS A 10 -2.66 8.85 -6.84
N CYS A 11 -3.25 7.66 -6.80
CA CYS A 11 -2.91 6.58 -7.74
C CYS A 11 -4.07 6.17 -8.66
N TRP A 12 -5.30 6.61 -8.37
CA TRP A 12 -6.49 6.33 -9.18
C TRP A 12 -7.30 7.61 -9.43
N ASP A 13 -7.99 7.67 -10.57
CA ASP A 13 -8.90 8.76 -10.91
C ASP A 13 -10.19 8.72 -10.09
N TYR A 14 -10.81 9.90 -9.90
CA TYR A 14 -12.04 10.12 -9.13
C TYR A 14 -13.25 9.25 -9.52
N ALA A 15 -13.22 8.65 -10.71
CA ALA A 15 -14.26 7.71 -11.17
C ALA A 15 -14.23 6.36 -10.42
N TYR A 16 -13.17 6.10 -9.64
CA TYR A 16 -13.03 4.87 -8.89
C TYR A 16 -13.84 4.94 -7.59
N GLU A 17 -14.95 4.19 -7.50
CA GLU A 17 -15.78 4.16 -6.29
C GLU A 17 -14.94 3.76 -5.06
N ASN A 18 -14.91 4.65 -4.06
CA ASN A 18 -14.22 4.56 -2.77
C ASN A 18 -14.58 3.32 -1.89
N ARG A 19 -15.34 2.35 -2.42
CA ARG A 19 -15.74 1.11 -1.72
C ARG A 19 -14.86 -0.09 -2.04
N SER A 20 -13.89 0.05 -2.94
CA SER A 20 -13.04 -1.04 -3.39
C SER A 20 -11.82 -1.24 -2.48
N ASN A 21 -11.54 -2.50 -2.14
CA ASN A 21 -10.31 -2.93 -1.46
C ASN A 21 -9.07 -2.91 -2.39
N VAL A 22 -9.12 -2.17 -3.50
CA VAL A 22 -8.05 -2.09 -4.51
C VAL A 22 -6.69 -1.75 -3.89
N VAL A 23 -6.66 -0.84 -2.91
CA VAL A 23 -5.42 -0.46 -2.23
C VAL A 23 -4.80 -1.68 -1.56
N ASP A 24 -5.58 -2.42 -0.77
CA ASP A 24 -5.10 -3.63 -0.09
C ASP A 24 -4.61 -4.70 -1.10
N VAL A 25 -5.30 -4.85 -2.23
CA VAL A 25 -4.91 -5.77 -3.32
C VAL A 25 -3.57 -5.38 -3.94
N TYR A 26 -3.40 -4.11 -4.29
CA TYR A 26 -2.15 -3.63 -4.90
C TYR A 26 -1.00 -3.59 -3.91
N ILE A 27 -1.24 -3.29 -2.63
CA ILE A 27 -0.23 -3.44 -1.58
C ILE A 27 0.22 -4.89 -1.48
N ARG A 28 -0.70 -5.87 -1.55
CA ARG A 28 -0.32 -7.29 -1.60
C ARG A 28 0.59 -7.56 -2.78
N TYR A 29 0.20 -7.13 -3.99
CA TYR A 29 1.00 -7.36 -5.20
C TYR A 29 2.36 -6.67 -5.18
N LEU A 30 2.47 -5.47 -4.60
CA LEU A 30 3.74 -4.81 -4.41
C LEU A 30 4.64 -5.66 -3.50
N ARG A 31 4.14 -6.13 -2.36
CA ARG A 31 4.91 -7.02 -1.46
C ARG A 31 5.37 -8.30 -2.14
N GLU A 32 4.54 -8.92 -2.99
CA GLU A 32 4.95 -10.09 -3.78
C GLU A 32 6.15 -9.80 -4.70
N LYS A 33 6.26 -8.57 -5.20
CA LYS A 33 7.28 -8.17 -6.17
C LYS A 33 8.54 -7.61 -5.54
N ILE A 34 8.43 -6.82 -4.47
CA ILE A 34 9.54 -6.03 -3.91
C ILE A 34 9.99 -6.49 -2.53
N ASP A 35 9.16 -7.22 -1.80
CA ASP A 35 9.45 -7.65 -0.43
C ASP A 35 9.82 -9.14 -0.43
N ARG A 36 8.90 -10.03 -0.84
CA ARG A 36 9.08 -11.48 -0.73
C ARG A 36 10.32 -12.04 -1.45
N PRO A 37 10.65 -11.64 -2.69
CA PRO A 37 11.81 -12.20 -3.38
C PRO A 37 13.15 -11.81 -2.74
N PHE A 38 13.15 -10.81 -1.85
CA PHE A 38 14.33 -10.24 -1.23
C PHE A 38 14.33 -10.42 0.30
N GLU A 39 13.36 -11.14 0.85
CA GLU A 39 13.15 -11.29 2.30
C GLU A 39 13.05 -9.95 3.05
N ARG A 40 12.47 -8.95 2.38
CA ARG A 40 12.32 -7.58 2.88
C ARG A 40 10.90 -7.32 3.34
N ALA A 41 10.72 -6.21 4.04
CA ALA A 41 9.40 -5.76 4.48
C ALA A 41 9.30 -4.24 4.39
N SER A 42 9.39 -3.70 3.18
CA SER A 42 9.42 -2.26 2.90
C SER A 42 8.10 -1.56 3.09
N ILE A 43 6.98 -2.29 2.97
CA ILE A 43 5.64 -1.73 3.18
C ILE A 43 5.07 -2.22 4.51
N GLU A 44 4.92 -1.30 5.47
CA GLU A 44 4.31 -1.55 6.77
C GLU A 44 2.81 -1.20 6.77
N THR A 45 1.99 -2.10 7.32
CA THR A 45 0.57 -1.81 7.61
C THR A 45 0.45 -1.14 8.98
N VAL A 46 -0.03 0.10 9.03
CA VAL A 46 -0.35 0.81 10.28
C VAL A 46 -1.86 0.71 10.51
N ARG A 47 -2.26 -0.18 11.44
CA ARG A 47 -3.67 -0.47 11.72
C ARG A 47 -4.44 0.81 12.06
N GLY A 48 -5.59 1.00 11.42
CA GLY A 48 -6.43 2.20 11.58
C GLY A 48 -5.93 3.46 10.84
N ALA A 49 -4.69 3.47 10.33
CA ALA A 49 -4.12 4.66 9.67
C ALA A 49 -3.86 4.46 8.16
N GLY A 50 -3.31 3.30 7.75
CA GLY A 50 -2.97 3.03 6.34
C GLY A 50 -1.62 2.35 6.19
N TYR A 51 -0.77 2.85 5.30
CA TYR A 51 0.51 2.23 4.95
C TYR A 51 1.69 3.20 5.08
N ARG A 52 2.86 2.65 5.37
CA ARG A 52 4.12 3.40 5.46
C ARG A 52 5.23 2.65 4.74
N LEU A 53 6.01 3.36 3.95
CA LEU A 53 7.30 2.86 3.47
C LEU A 53 8.32 2.97 4.60
N ARG A 54 9.01 1.87 4.89
CA ARG A 54 10.12 1.82 5.84
C ARG A 54 11.43 2.12 5.10
N LYS A 55 12.20 3.07 5.62
CA LYS A 55 13.50 3.44 5.05
C LYS A 55 14.54 2.32 5.17
N ASP A 56 14.41 1.47 6.19
CA ASP A 56 15.46 0.51 6.59
C ASP A 56 15.04 -0.95 6.36
N ALA A 57 14.02 -1.17 5.54
CA ALA A 57 13.48 -2.51 5.31
C ALA A 57 14.29 -3.33 4.31
N GLY A 58 15.58 -3.06 4.20
CA GLY A 58 16.49 -3.68 3.26
C GLY A 58 17.93 -3.26 3.44
#